data_AF-J9DQP4-F1
#
_entry.id   AF-J9DQP4-F1
#
_cell.length_a   1.000
_cell.length_b   1.000
_cell.length_c   1.000
_cell.angle_alpha   90.00
_cell.angle_beta   90.00
_cell.angle_gamma   90.00
#
_symmetry.space_group_name_H-M   'P 1'
#
loop_
_entity.id
_entity.type
_entity.pdbx_description
1 polymer ?
#
loop_
_entity_poly.entity_id
_entity_poly.type
_entity_poly.pdbx_seq_one_letter_code
_entity_poly.pdbx_strand_id
1 'polypeptide(L)'
;MFDEEYFKSLLEQTKDILIKKEKTSDEIYRAECNVVVLKLIARKIENEEIRRKVLDDLHQIDKSCGPIVLKTTEKKKKESDEAFLEHKRRLEEELLEYSKTLKRKANTLNKKFDEDSKIIEDLQQNYERNISTVAANIKDLTVQVNSVHPLKLTFIALFIFVVMYFFIQFNSFTKILD
;
A
#
# COMPACT_ATOMS: atom_id res chain seq x y z
N MET A 1 -6.13 -10.96 23.01
CA MET A 1 -5.85 -12.18 23.80
C MET A 1 -4.58 -11.93 24.59
N PHE A 2 -4.62 -12.15 25.90
CA PHE A 2 -3.44 -12.10 26.77
C PHE A 2 -2.60 -13.37 26.52
N ASP A 3 -1.33 -13.20 26.20
CA ASP A 3 -0.38 -14.30 26.00
C ASP A 3 0.38 -14.56 27.29
N GLU A 4 -0.06 -15.60 28.01
CA GLU A 4 0.47 -15.97 29.32
C GLU A 4 1.90 -16.53 29.22
N GLU A 5 2.22 -17.26 28.15
CA GLU A 5 3.55 -17.85 27.96
C GLU A 5 4.59 -16.75 27.69
N TYR A 6 4.24 -15.78 26.84
CA TYR A 6 5.08 -14.63 26.57
C TYR A 6 5.31 -13.77 27.83
N PHE A 7 4.25 -13.54 28.62
CA PHE A 7 4.35 -12.79 29.87
C PHE A 7 5.29 -13.48 30.88
N LYS A 8 5.18 -14.80 31.04
CA LYS A 8 6.03 -15.58 31.95
C LYS A 8 7.50 -15.55 31.51
N SER A 9 7.77 -15.78 30.23
CA SER A 9 9.12 -15.74 29.65
C SER A 9 9.79 -14.38 29.87
N LEU A 10 9.07 -13.29 29.62
CA LEU A 10 9.60 -11.93 29.80
C LEU A 10 9.85 -11.59 31.27
N LEU A 11 8.98 -12.06 32.18
CA LEU A 11 9.15 -11.88 33.62
C LEU A 11 10.36 -12.66 34.14
N GLU A 12 10.57 -13.88 33.67
CA GLU A 12 11.72 -14.73 34.04
C GLU A 12 13.03 -14.12 33.56
N GLN A 13 13.11 -13.71 32.29
CA GLN A 13 14.27 -13.00 31.74
C GLN A 13 14.59 -11.72 32.54
N THR A 14 13.57 -10.98 32.94
CA THR A 14 13.75 -9.76 33.74
C THR A 14 14.26 -10.08 35.14
N LYS A 15 13.75 -11.14 35.78
CA LYS A 15 14.25 -11.61 37.08
C LYS A 15 15.69 -12.08 37.00
N ASP A 16 16.04 -12.84 35.97
CA ASP A 16 17.41 -13.32 35.75
C ASP A 16 18.39 -12.15 35.64
N ILE A 17 18.03 -11.12 34.86
CA ILE A 17 18.84 -9.90 34.75
C ILE A 17 18.94 -9.17 36.10
N LEU A 18 17.85 -9.12 36.88
CA LEU A 18 17.82 -8.43 38.17
C LEU A 18 18.66 -9.12 39.26
N ILE A 19 18.75 -10.45 39.22
CA ILE A 19 19.49 -11.27 40.20
C ILE A 19 21.01 -11.24 39.95
N LYS A 20 21.46 -10.95 38.71
CA LYS A 20 22.89 -10.82 38.40
C LYS A 20 23.55 -9.74 39.27
N LYS A 21 24.67 -10.09 39.91
CA LYS A 21 25.46 -9.18 40.78
C LYS A 21 26.18 -8.08 40.00
N GLU A 22 26.65 -8.39 38.79
CA GLU A 22 27.24 -7.43 37.86
C GLU A 22 26.32 -7.32 36.65
N LYS A 23 25.90 -6.10 36.33
CA LYS A 23 24.97 -5.81 35.24
C LYS A 23 25.65 -4.85 34.30
N THR A 24 25.65 -5.18 33.01
CA THR A 24 26.06 -4.23 31.97
C THR A 24 25.01 -3.14 31.80
N SER A 25 25.40 -1.97 31.28
CA SER A 25 24.46 -0.87 31.00
C SER A 25 23.32 -1.29 30.06
N ASP A 26 23.60 -2.21 29.14
CA ASP A 26 22.62 -2.75 28.19
C ASP A 26 21.61 -3.69 28.88
N GLU A 27 22.08 -4.52 29.82
CA GLU A 27 21.20 -5.39 30.61
C GLU A 27 20.26 -4.59 31.53
N ILE A 28 20.74 -3.50 32.13
CA ILE A 28 19.90 -2.61 32.94
C ILE A 28 18.80 -1.99 32.06
N TYR A 29 19.17 -1.44 30.89
CA TYR A 29 18.21 -0.86 29.95
C TYR A 29 17.18 -1.89 29.47
N ARG A 30 17.63 -3.11 29.18
CA ARG A 30 16.76 -4.22 28.77
C ARG A 30 15.78 -4.62 29.87
N ALA A 31 16.21 -4.67 31.13
CA ALA A 31 15.33 -4.95 32.26
C ALA A 31 14.26 -3.85 32.42
N GLU A 32 14.62 -2.58 32.27
CA GLU A 32 13.67 -1.47 32.32
C GLU A 32 12.62 -1.54 31.18
N CYS A 33 13.08 -1.76 29.94
CA CYS A 33 12.19 -1.96 28.81
C CYS A 33 11.23 -3.14 29.04
N ASN A 34 11.74 -4.26 29.56
CA ASN A 34 10.92 -5.41 29.87
C ASN A 34 9.87 -5.11 30.95
N VAL A 35 10.23 -4.36 32.01
CA VAL A 35 9.27 -3.93 33.05
C VAL A 35 8.15 -3.07 32.45
N VAL A 36 8.46 -2.15 31.53
CA VAL A 36 7.45 -1.35 30.83
C VAL A 36 6.53 -2.22 29.99
N VAL A 37 7.09 -3.17 29.23
CA VAL A 37 6.32 -4.11 28.42
C VAL A 37 5.44 -5.01 29.29
N LEU A 38 5.95 -5.53 30.41
CA LEU A 38 5.19 -6.32 31.38
C LEU A 38 4.01 -5.52 31.96
N LYS A 39 4.20 -4.24 32.29
CA LYS A 39 3.12 -3.34 32.74
C LYS A 39 2.05 -3.14 31.67
N LEU A 40 2.44 -3.00 30.40
CA LEU A 40 1.51 -2.86 29.28
C LEU A 40 0.71 -4.15 29.01
N ILE A 41 1.35 -5.31 29.13
CA ILE A 41 0.69 -6.61 28.97
C ILE A 41 -0.25 -6.89 30.15
N ALA A 42 0.18 -6.58 31.38
CA ALA A 42 -0.64 -6.72 32.58
C ALA A 42 -1.93 -5.88 32.50
N ARG A 43 -1.91 -4.72 31.85
CA ARG A 43 -3.12 -3.90 31.62
C ARG A 43 -4.19 -4.60 30.78
N LYS A 44 -3.81 -5.60 29.97
CA LYS A 44 -4.74 -6.39 29.14
C LYS A 44 -5.37 -7.58 29.88
N ILE A 45 -5.05 -7.78 31.16
CA ILE A 45 -5.69 -8.81 32.00
C ILE A 45 -7.13 -8.37 32.30
N GLU A 46 -8.10 -9.23 31.98
CA GLU A 46 -9.53 -8.96 32.13
C GLU A 46 -9.97 -9.00 33.61
N ASN A 47 -9.33 -9.84 34.42
CA ASN A 47 -9.59 -9.90 35.86
C ASN A 47 -8.92 -8.74 36.60
N GLU A 48 -9.73 -7.81 37.10
CA GLU A 48 -9.33 -6.60 37.84
C GLU A 48 -8.48 -6.86 39.09
N GLU A 49 -8.74 -7.96 39.80
CA GLU A 49 -8.05 -8.30 41.05
C GLU A 49 -6.65 -8.84 40.74
N ILE A 50 -6.56 -9.77 39.78
CA ILE A 50 -5.28 -10.31 39.29
C ILE A 50 -4.45 -9.20 38.66
N ARG A 51 -5.08 -8.32 37.87
CA ARG A 51 -4.40 -7.18 37.24
C ARG A 51 -3.77 -6.25 38.27
N ARG A 52 -4.51 -5.90 39.33
CA ARG A 52 -3.97 -5.05 40.40
C ARG A 52 -2.81 -5.70 41.12
N LYS A 53 -2.92 -7.00 41.45
CA LYS A 53 -1.86 -7.76 42.11
C LYS A 53 -0.59 -7.81 41.25
N VAL A 54 -0.73 -8.13 39.96
CA VAL A 54 0.39 -8.20 39.02
C VAL A 54 1.05 -6.83 38.81
N LEU A 55 0.26 -5.75 38.71
CA LEU A 55 0.80 -4.41 38.58
C LEU A 55 1.54 -3.95 39.86
N ASP A 56 1.07 -4.35 41.04
CA ASP A 56 1.75 -4.06 42.30
C ASP A 56 3.07 -4.84 42.42
N ASP A 57 3.07 -6.13 42.09
CA ASP A 57 4.29 -6.95 42.04
C ASP A 57 5.32 -6.37 41.06
N LEU A 58 4.88 -5.91 39.89
CA LEU A 58 5.74 -5.24 38.91
C LEU A 58 6.25 -3.89 39.41
N HIS A 59 5.47 -3.16 40.21
CA HIS A 59 5.92 -1.92 40.83
C HIS A 59 6.99 -2.18 41.90
N GLN A 60 6.90 -3.27 42.64
CA GLN A 60 7.95 -3.68 43.59
C GLN A 60 9.24 -4.07 42.86
N ILE A 61 9.14 -4.77 41.72
CA ILE A 61 10.28 -5.07 40.85
C ILE A 61 10.95 -3.78 40.35
N ASP A 62 10.16 -2.80 39.90
CA ASP A 62 10.62 -1.48 39.47
C ASP A 62 11.40 -0.74 40.58
N LYS A 63 10.91 -0.81 41.83
CA LYS A 63 11.62 -0.25 43.00
C LYS A 63 12.91 -1.01 43.32
N SER A 64 12.95 -2.33 43.11
CA SER A 64 14.14 -3.17 43.33
C SER A 64 15.22 -2.94 42.27
N CYS A 65 14.84 -2.47 41.08
CA CYS A 65 15.78 -1.99 40.07
C CYS A 65 16.56 -0.74 40.55
N GLY A 66 16.06 -0.10 41.63
CA GLY A 66 16.65 1.04 42.29
C GLY A 66 16.57 2.30 41.42
N PRO A 67 16.45 3.50 42.01
CA PRO A 67 16.80 4.69 41.29
C PRO A 67 18.32 4.66 41.12
N ILE A 68 18.82 4.16 39.99
CA ILE A 68 20.16 4.53 39.55
C ILE A 68 20.05 5.98 39.09
N VAL A 69 20.06 6.89 40.06
CA VAL A 69 20.65 8.21 39.87
C VAL A 69 22.05 7.90 39.33
N LEU A 70 22.26 8.18 38.05
CA LEU A 70 23.57 8.19 37.39
C LEU A 70 24.56 8.96 38.29
N LYS A 71 25.22 8.27 39.21
CA LYS A 71 26.32 8.79 40.03
C LYS A 71 27.61 8.88 39.21
N THR A 72 27.51 9.06 37.90
CA THR A 72 28.62 9.34 36.99
C THR A 72 28.79 10.83 36.71
N THR A 73 27.97 11.72 37.30
CA THR A 73 27.92 13.12 36.84
C THR A 73 27.88 14.18 37.95
N GLU A 74 28.59 13.98 39.06
CA GLU A 74 28.79 15.08 40.04
C GLU A 74 30.22 15.60 40.15
N LYS A 75 31.21 14.94 39.53
CA LYS A 75 32.58 15.49 39.42
C LYS A 75 32.96 16.07 38.03
N LYS A 76 32.06 15.96 37.03
CA LYS A 76 32.22 16.57 35.68
C LYS A 76 31.15 17.61 35.34
N LYS A 77 30.42 18.11 36.34
CA LYS A 77 29.20 18.91 36.17
C LYS A 77 29.44 20.40 35.84
N LYS A 78 30.61 20.76 35.29
CA LYS A 78 30.89 22.13 34.83
C LYS A 78 31.46 22.21 33.41
N GLU A 79 32.05 21.13 32.89
CA GLU A 79 32.54 21.10 31.50
C GLU A 79 31.63 20.26 30.57
N SER A 80 30.69 19.48 31.13
CA SER A 80 29.82 18.56 30.37
C SER A 80 28.46 19.15 29.97
N ASP A 81 27.99 20.22 30.62
CA ASP A 81 26.65 20.75 30.37
C ASP A 81 26.58 21.54 29.05
N GLU A 82 27.65 22.26 28.67
CA GLU A 82 27.75 22.91 27.36
C GLU A 82 27.84 21.90 26.21
N ALA A 83 28.68 20.87 26.35
CA ALA A 83 28.81 19.83 25.34
C ALA A 83 27.51 19.03 25.17
N PHE A 84 26.77 18.77 26.26
CA PHE A 84 25.47 18.12 26.20
C PHE A 84 24.37 19.03 25.61
N LEU A 85 24.34 20.32 25.97
CA LEU A 85 23.43 21.30 25.36
C LEU A 85 23.69 21.44 23.86
N GLU A 86 24.95 21.48 23.44
CA GLU A 86 25.31 21.59 22.03
C GLU A 86 24.92 20.33 21.26
N HIS A 87 25.14 19.14 21.84
CA HIS A 87 24.72 17.89 21.21
C HIS A 87 23.19 17.76 21.11
N LYS A 88 22.46 18.21 22.14
CA LYS A 88 20.99 18.28 22.12
C LYS A 88 20.50 19.26 21.05
N ARG A 89 21.12 20.42 20.94
CA ARG A 89 20.77 21.44 19.95
C ARG A 89 21.01 20.95 18.52
N ARG A 90 22.14 20.26 18.26
CA ARG A 90 22.40 19.62 16.96
C ARG A 90 21.35 18.56 16.63
N LEU A 91 20.97 17.74 17.60
CA LEU A 91 19.93 16.73 17.42
C LEU A 91 18.57 17.37 17.11
N GLU A 92 18.20 18.46 17.79
CA GLU A 92 16.98 19.21 17.52
C GLU A 92 17.00 19.86 16.12
N GLU A 93 18.15 20.41 15.70
CA GLU A 93 18.34 20.97 14.36
C GLU A 93 18.21 19.89 13.27
N GLU A 94 18.83 18.72 13.46
CA GLU A 94 18.70 17.56 12.56
C GLU A 94 17.26 17.05 12.51
N LEU A 95 16.58 16.93 13.66
CA LEU A 95 15.19 16.49 13.71
C LEU A 95 14.27 17.46 12.97
N LEU A 96 14.52 18.77 13.12
CA LEU A 96 13.80 19.82 12.40
C LEU A 96 14.05 19.74 10.89
N GLU A 97 15.28 19.47 10.48
CA GLU A 97 15.65 19.31 9.07
C GLU A 97 15.01 18.06 8.45
N TYR A 98 15.03 16.93 9.17
CA TYR A 98 14.34 15.71 8.75
C TYR A 98 12.83 15.91 8.67
N SER A 99 12.22 16.61 9.63
CA SER A 99 10.80 16.95 9.60
C SER A 99 10.43 17.82 8.39
N LYS A 100 11.24 18.85 8.08
CA LYS A 100 11.07 19.68 6.88
C LYS A 100 11.20 18.85 5.61
N THR A 101 12.17 17.96 5.56
CA THR A 101 12.42 17.07 4.41
C THR A 101 11.26 16.09 4.23
N LEU A 102 10.75 15.51 5.32
CA LEU A 102 9.60 14.63 5.31
C LEU A 102 8.35 15.36 4.81
N LYS A 103 8.10 16.58 5.30
CA LYS A 103 6.99 17.42 4.82
C LYS A 103 7.10 17.72 3.33
N ARG A 104 8.29 18.03 2.83
CA ARG A 104 8.53 18.22 1.39
C ARG A 104 8.24 16.94 0.60
N LYS A 105 8.74 15.79 1.06
CA LYS A 105 8.48 14.49 0.41
C LYS A 105 6.99 14.14 0.40
N ALA A 106 6.26 14.39 1.50
CA ALA A 106 4.82 14.19 1.58
C ALA A 106 4.07 15.09 0.57
N ASN A 107 4.46 16.37 0.45
CA ASN A 107 3.87 17.27 -0.54
C ASN A 107 4.17 16.82 -1.98
N THR A 108 5.39 16.35 -2.27
CA THR A 108 5.74 15.81 -3.58
C THR A 108 4.93 14.55 -3.90
N LEU A 109 4.72 13.69 -2.91
CA LEU A 109 3.93 12.47 -3.05
C LEU A 109 2.46 12.79 -3.35
N ASN A 110 1.85 13.72 -2.63
CA ASN A 110 0.49 14.19 -2.95
C ASN A 110 0.40 14.76 -4.37
N LYS A 111 1.37 15.58 -4.77
CA LYS A 111 1.39 16.13 -6.14
C LYS A 111 1.46 15.03 -7.20
N LYS A 112 2.26 13.98 -6.98
CA LYS A 112 2.31 12.82 -7.87
C LYS A 112 1.00 12.05 -7.91
N PHE A 113 0.34 11.88 -6.77
CA PHE A 113 -1.00 11.26 -6.72
C PHE A 113 -2.04 12.04 -7.52
N ASP A 114 -2.00 13.37 -7.46
CA ASP A 114 -2.88 14.22 -8.27
C ASP A 114 -2.57 14.09 -9.76
N GLU A 115 -1.29 14.01 -10.14
CA GLU A 115 -0.85 13.77 -11.52
C GLU A 115 -1.32 12.40 -12.03
N ASP A 116 -1.11 11.34 -11.25
CA ASP A 116 -1.55 9.98 -11.57
C ASP A 116 -3.08 9.88 -11.69
N SER A 117 -3.82 10.59 -10.83
CA SER A 117 -5.29 10.63 -10.90
C SER A 117 -5.78 11.24 -12.20
N LYS A 118 -5.14 12.32 -12.68
CA LYS A 118 -5.45 12.91 -13.99
C LYS A 118 -5.16 11.96 -15.15
N ILE A 119 -4.05 11.22 -15.08
CA ILE A 119 -3.71 10.21 -16.10
C ILE A 119 -4.76 9.11 -16.15
N ILE A 120 -5.25 8.65 -14.99
CA ILE A 120 -6.31 7.65 -14.91
C ILE A 120 -7.62 8.20 -15.51
N GLU A 121 -7.97 9.45 -15.22
CA GLU A 121 -9.16 10.10 -15.79
C GLU A 121 -9.07 10.22 -17.31
N ASP A 122 -7.92 10.65 -17.84
CA ASP A 122 -7.67 10.71 -19.29
C ASP A 122 -7.71 9.32 -19.94
N LEU A 123 -7.14 8.30 -19.28
CA LEU A 123 -7.21 6.91 -19.74
C LEU A 123 -8.66 6.41 -19.78
N GLN A 124 -9.46 6.71 -18.76
CA GLN A 124 -10.85 6.32 -18.72
C GLN A 124 -11.64 6.98 -19.86
N GLN A 125 -11.48 8.29 -20.06
CA GLN A 125 -12.13 9.00 -21.16
C GLN A 125 -11.75 8.44 -22.53
N ASN A 126 -10.46 8.14 -22.74
CA ASN A 126 -9.99 7.53 -23.98
C ASN A 126 -10.56 6.12 -24.17
N TYR A 127 -10.66 5.32 -23.11
CA TYR A 127 -11.23 3.99 -23.16
C TYR A 127 -12.73 4.03 -23.48
N GLU A 128 -13.49 4.94 -22.86
CA GLU A 128 -14.91 5.15 -23.16
C GLU A 128 -15.13 5.59 -24.60
N ARG A 129 -14.32 6.53 -25.11
CA ARG A 129 -14.36 6.94 -26.53
C ARG A 129 -14.06 5.77 -27.46
N ASN A 130 -13.06 4.96 -27.14
CA ASN A 130 -12.70 3.79 -27.94
C ASN A 130 -13.81 2.74 -27.94
N ILE A 131 -14.42 2.44 -26.79
CA ILE A 131 -15.57 1.54 -26.70
C ILE A 131 -16.73 2.07 -27.54
N SER A 132 -17.06 3.35 -27.41
CA SER A 132 -18.14 3.98 -28.18
C SER A 132 -17.88 3.90 -29.68
N THR A 133 -16.65 4.20 -30.11
CA THR A 133 -16.24 4.11 -31.52
C THR A 133 -16.31 2.68 -32.04
N VAL A 134 -15.83 1.70 -31.26
CA VAL A 134 -15.90 0.28 -31.63
C VAL A 134 -17.35 -0.19 -31.72
N ALA A 135 -18.20 0.19 -30.76
CA ALA A 135 -19.63 -0.15 -30.78
C ALA A 135 -20.35 0.45 -32.00
N ALA A 136 -20.03 1.70 -32.34
CA ALA A 136 -20.54 2.36 -33.55
C ALA A 136 -20.09 1.62 -34.82
N ASN A 137 -18.80 1.29 -34.93
CA ASN A 137 -18.25 0.56 -36.06
C ASN A 137 -18.87 -0.85 -36.22
N ILE A 138 -19.08 -1.58 -35.11
CA ILE A 138 -19.76 -2.88 -35.13
C ILE A 138 -21.20 -2.73 -35.62
N LYS A 139 -21.91 -1.70 -35.16
CA LYS A 139 -23.29 -1.42 -35.60
C LYS A 139 -23.34 -1.11 -37.09
N ASP A 140 -22.44 -0.27 -37.59
CA ASP A 140 -22.36 0.08 -39.02
C ASP A 140 -21.99 -1.13 -39.88
N LEU A 141 -21.06 -1.98 -39.42
CA LEU A 141 -20.76 -3.24 -40.09
C LEU A 141 -21.98 -4.16 -40.15
N THR A 142 -22.73 -4.26 -39.05
CA THR A 142 -23.94 -5.09 -38.99
C THR A 142 -25.01 -4.58 -39.96
N VAL A 143 -25.18 -3.26 -40.08
CA VAL A 143 -26.09 -2.64 -41.05
C VAL A 143 -25.62 -2.88 -42.49
N GLN A 144 -24.33 -2.73 -42.78
CA GLN A 144 -23.79 -3.00 -44.12
C GLN A 144 -23.94 -4.47 -44.51
N VAL A 145 -23.61 -5.42 -43.63
CA VAL A 145 -23.76 -6.86 -43.91
C VAL A 145 -25.23 -7.22 -44.13
N ASN A 146 -26.14 -6.67 -43.34
CA ASN A 146 -27.58 -6.89 -43.53
C ASN A 146 -28.15 -6.17 -44.78
N SER A 147 -27.48 -5.15 -45.31
CA SER A 147 -27.91 -4.41 -46.50
C SER A 147 -27.69 -5.18 -47.80
N VAL A 148 -26.72 -6.11 -47.83
CA VAL A 148 -26.41 -6.92 -49.02
C VAL A 148 -27.26 -8.19 -48.98
N HIS A 149 -28.44 -8.11 -49.58
CA HIS A 149 -29.35 -9.26 -49.63
C HIS A 149 -28.86 -10.23 -50.74
N PRO A 150 -28.43 -11.47 -50.40
CA PRO A 150 -27.88 -12.42 -51.39
C PRO A 150 -28.86 -12.77 -52.52
N LEU A 151 -30.17 -12.65 -52.26
CA LEU A 151 -31.22 -12.82 -53.24
C LEU A 151 -31.18 -11.75 -54.37
N LYS A 152 -30.81 -10.51 -54.05
CA LYS A 152 -30.68 -9.43 -55.06
C LYS A 152 -29.48 -9.70 -55.97
N LEU A 153 -28.36 -10.16 -55.40
CA LEU A 153 -27.15 -10.46 -56.15
C LEU A 153 -27.37 -11.62 -57.13
N THR A 154 -28.03 -12.68 -56.67
CA THR A 154 -28.40 -13.84 -57.51
C THR A 154 -29.41 -13.47 -58.59
N PHE A 155 -30.38 -12.61 -58.29
CA PHE A 155 -31.33 -12.11 -59.30
C PHE A 155 -30.63 -11.29 -60.40
N ILE A 156 -29.69 -10.41 -60.02
CA ILE A 156 -28.87 -9.65 -60.99
C ILE A 156 -28.04 -10.58 -61.85
N ALA A 157 -27.37 -11.57 -61.25
CA ALA A 157 -26.58 -12.56 -62.00
C ALA A 157 -27.44 -13.35 -62.99
N LEU A 158 -28.63 -13.79 -62.57
CA LEU A 158 -29.58 -14.50 -63.42
C LEU A 158 -30.12 -13.61 -64.54
N PHE A 159 -30.43 -12.34 -64.24
CA PHE A 159 -30.85 -11.36 -65.25
C PHE A 159 -29.79 -11.16 -66.33
N ILE A 160 -28.52 -10.97 -65.92
CA ILE A 160 -27.39 -10.86 -66.85
C ILE A 160 -27.29 -12.13 -67.71
N PHE A 161 -27.43 -13.32 -67.12
CA PHE A 161 -27.39 -14.59 -67.83
C PHE A 161 -28.50 -14.71 -68.87
N VAL A 162 -29.73 -14.33 -68.52
CA VAL A 162 -30.88 -14.32 -69.44
C VAL A 162 -30.64 -13.34 -70.59
N VAL A 163 -30.19 -12.12 -70.30
CA VAL A 163 -29.88 -11.12 -71.33
C VAL A 163 -28.79 -11.64 -72.28
N MET A 164 -27.72 -12.22 -71.73
CA MET A 164 -26.62 -12.77 -72.52
C MET A 164 -27.09 -13.95 -73.40
N TYR A 165 -27.96 -14.81 -72.87
CA TYR A 165 -28.58 -15.89 -73.64
C TYR A 165 -29.39 -15.36 -74.82
N PHE A 166 -30.20 -14.30 -74.62
CA PHE A 166 -30.92 -13.66 -75.72
C PHE A 166 -29.99 -13.06 -76.78
N PHE A 167 -28.88 -12.42 -76.38
CA PHE A 167 -27.89 -11.91 -77.33
C PHE A 167 -27.21 -13.02 -78.14
N ILE A 168 -26.85 -14.15 -77.51
CA ILE A 168 -26.27 -15.30 -78.19
C ILE A 168 -27.28 -15.90 -79.17
N GLN A 169 -28.51 -16.13 -78.73
CA GLN A 169 -29.54 -16.73 -79.57
C GLN A 169 -29.91 -15.82 -80.73
N PHE A 170 -30.02 -14.51 -80.50
CA PHE A 170 -30.30 -13.54 -81.56
C PHE A 170 -29.18 -13.48 -82.59
N ASN A 171 -27.91 -13.39 -82.17
CA ASN A 171 -26.75 -13.44 -83.07
C ASN A 171 -26.61 -14.78 -83.80
N SER A 172 -27.00 -15.89 -83.17
CA SER A 172 -27.02 -17.20 -83.82
C SER A 172 -28.13 -17.30 -84.86
N PHE A 173 -29.26 -16.63 -84.65
CA PHE A 173 -30.38 -16.63 -85.59
C PHE A 173 -30.12 -15.74 -86.81
N THR A 174 -29.47 -14.59 -86.64
CA THR A 174 -29.04 -13.74 -87.77
C THR A 174 -27.97 -14.41 -88.64
N LYS A 175 -27.06 -15.21 -88.06
CA LYS A 175 -26.07 -15.98 -88.83
C LYS A 175 -26.65 -17.12 -89.69
N ILE A 176 -27.90 -17.52 -89.46
CA ILE A 176 -28.57 -18.56 -90.24
C ILE A 176 -29.38 -17.95 -91.41
N LEU A 177 -29.60 -16.63 -91.41
CA LEU A 177 -30.37 -15.91 -92.43
C LEU A 177 -29.53 -15.21 -93.51
N ASP A 178 -28.20 -15.17 -93.35
CA ASP A 178 -27.21 -14.82 -94.40
C ASP A 178 -26.65 -16.10 -95.04
#